data_AF-A0A2N6PFG7-F1
#
_entry.id   AF-A0A2N6PFG7-F1
#
_cell.length_a   1.000
_cell.length_b   1.000
_cell.length_c   1.000
_cell.angle_alpha   90.00
_cell.angle_beta   90.00
_cell.angle_gamma   90.00
#
_symmetry.space_group_name_H-M   'P 1'
#
loop_
_entity.id
_entity.type
_entity.pdbx_description
1 polymer ?
#
loop_
_entity_poly.entity_id
_entity_poly.type
_entity_poly.pdbx_seq_one_letter_code
_entity_poly.pdbx_strand_id
1 'polypeptide(L)'
;MRGYIAEFLVSRAVGAVGSRIEWDAYDVVTPEGTTIEVKTSAYVQAWEQRTISRISFSGLKRRIRDTASGLSREQTYNADIYVFAVHTAQTHEEYDALAVSQWKFYVLPRRILQKLGYSSISLPTLERHAGEAVQHSGLAEAIRTTV
;
A
#
# COMPACT_ATOMS: atom_id res chain seq x y z
N MET A 1 10.58 8.33 4.09
CA MET A 1 9.50 9.31 4.34
C MET A 1 8.21 9.01 3.58
N ARG A 2 8.22 8.79 2.25
CA ARG A 2 7.00 8.52 1.45
C ARG A 2 6.13 7.37 2.00
N GLY A 3 6.73 6.24 2.38
CA GLY A 3 6.03 5.11 3.00
C GLY A 3 5.23 5.54 4.23
N TYR A 4 5.89 6.25 5.15
CA TYR A 4 5.27 6.77 6.36
C TYR A 4 4.06 7.66 6.10
N ILE A 5 4.13 8.53 5.10
CA ILE A 5 3.04 9.42 4.74
C ILE A 5 1.85 8.64 4.17
N ALA A 6 2.09 7.70 3.25
CA ALA A 6 0.99 6.91 2.67
C ALA A 6 0.25 6.08 3.73
N GLU A 7 1.00 5.40 4.60
CA GLU A 7 0.43 4.65 5.72
C GLU A 7 -0.33 5.55 6.70
N PHE A 8 0.17 6.77 6.95
CA PHE A 8 -0.56 7.77 7.73
C PHE A 8 -1.87 8.17 7.03
N LEU A 9 -1.85 8.45 5.73
CA LEU A 9 -3.05 8.77 4.96
C LEU A 9 -4.09 7.64 5.02
N VAL A 10 -3.64 6.38 4.87
CA VAL A 10 -4.50 5.19 5.00
C VAL A 10 -5.08 5.09 6.42
N SER A 11 -4.25 5.21 7.46
CA SER A 11 -4.67 5.19 8.86
C SER A 11 -5.73 6.25 9.16
N ARG A 12 -5.53 7.48 8.64
CA ARG A 12 -6.48 8.59 8.78
C ARG A 12 -7.79 8.33 8.04
N ALA A 13 -7.75 7.69 6.87
CA ALA A 13 -8.96 7.37 6.11
C ALA A 13 -9.85 6.36 6.85
N VAL A 14 -9.26 5.34 7.46
CA VAL A 14 -10.00 4.28 8.15
C VAL A 14 -10.26 4.55 9.63
N GLY A 15 -9.78 5.68 10.16
CA GLY A 15 -9.95 6.01 11.58
C GLY A 15 -9.18 5.07 12.52
N ALA A 16 -8.05 4.49 12.08
CA ALA A 16 -7.25 3.59 12.89
C ALA A 16 -6.80 4.28 14.19
N VAL A 17 -6.93 3.57 15.32
CA VAL A 17 -6.55 4.03 16.65
C VAL A 17 -5.38 3.20 17.17
N GLY A 18 -4.25 3.84 17.49
CA GLY A 18 -3.08 3.15 18.04
C GLY A 18 -1.74 3.71 17.55
N SER A 19 -0.66 3.35 18.26
CA SER A 19 0.72 3.62 17.84
C SER A 19 1.16 2.56 16.84
N ARG A 20 1.90 2.97 15.80
CA ARG A 20 2.60 2.03 14.92
C ARG A 20 3.50 1.11 15.72
N ILE A 21 3.40 -0.19 15.46
CA ILE A 21 4.39 -1.18 15.89
C ILE A 21 5.27 -1.45 14.68
N GLU A 22 6.45 -0.82 14.66
CA GLU A 22 7.48 -1.16 13.67
C GLU A 22 7.77 -2.67 13.81
N TRP A 23 7.79 -3.42 12.70
CA TRP A 23 7.91 -4.90 12.60
C TRP A 23 6.64 -5.74 12.67
N ASP A 24 5.45 -5.16 12.67
CA ASP A 24 4.21 -5.94 12.57
C ASP A 24 4.04 -6.59 11.17
N ALA A 25 3.16 -7.59 11.08
CA ALA A 25 2.89 -8.34 9.85
C ALA A 25 2.12 -7.53 8.79
N TYR A 26 1.60 -6.36 9.18
CA TYR A 26 0.77 -5.43 8.41
C TYR A 26 1.02 -3.99 8.90
N ASP A 27 0.64 -3.00 8.11
CA ASP A 27 0.96 -1.59 8.38
C ASP A 27 -0.15 -0.85 9.15
N VAL A 28 -1.42 -1.22 8.92
CA VAL A 28 -2.60 -0.55 9.50
C VAL A 28 -3.65 -1.57 9.91
N VAL A 29 -4.34 -1.33 11.02
CA VAL A 29 -5.53 -2.09 11.44
C VAL A 29 -6.71 -1.14 11.59
N THR A 30 -7.85 -1.47 10.98
CA THR A 30 -9.07 -0.67 11.13
C THR A 30 -9.67 -0.86 12.53
N PRO A 31 -10.55 0.03 13.00
CA PRO A 31 -11.28 -0.17 14.28
C PRO A 31 -12.04 -1.49 14.35
N GLU A 32 -12.46 -2.04 13.21
CA GLU A 32 -13.17 -3.32 13.08
C GLU A 32 -12.23 -4.53 13.03
N GLY A 33 -10.90 -4.31 13.08
CA GLY A 33 -9.89 -5.37 13.10
C GLY A 33 -9.41 -5.84 11.73
N THR A 34 -9.80 -5.18 10.63
CA THR A 34 -9.28 -5.51 9.29
C THR A 34 -7.83 -5.09 9.17
N THR A 35 -6.96 -6.03 8.76
CA THR A 35 -5.52 -5.78 8.58
C THR A 35 -5.21 -5.28 7.17
N ILE A 36 -4.35 -4.27 7.06
CA ILE A 36 -4.01 -3.60 5.81
C ILE A 36 -2.49 -3.51 5.64
N GLU A 37 -1.98 -4.00 4.50
CA GLU A 37 -0.61 -3.72 4.04
C GLU A 37 -0.65 -2.54 3.05
N VAL A 38 0.21 -1.56 3.25
CA VAL A 38 0.33 -0.37 2.42
C VAL A 38 1.59 -0.45 1.55
N LYS A 39 1.40 -0.38 0.24
CA LYS A 39 2.49 -0.36 -0.74
C LYS A 39 2.58 1.02 -1.36
N THR A 40 3.79 1.58 -1.45
CA THR A 40 3.99 2.91 -2.02
C THR A 40 4.91 2.89 -3.23
N SER A 41 4.58 3.72 -4.22
CA SER A 41 5.40 3.94 -5.42
C SER A 41 5.17 5.35 -5.95
N ALA A 42 6.06 5.84 -6.80
CA ALA A 42 6.02 7.21 -7.33
C ALA A 42 6.72 7.28 -8.68
N TYR A 43 6.31 8.23 -9.54
CA TYR A 43 7.01 8.52 -10.80
C TYR A 43 8.34 9.24 -10.57
N VAL A 44 8.40 10.09 -9.54
CA VAL A 44 9.59 10.83 -9.14
C VAL A 44 10.14 10.31 -7.83
N GLN A 45 11.46 10.10 -7.79
CA GLN A 45 12.19 9.76 -6.57
C GLN A 45 12.71 11.02 -5.87
N ALA A 46 13.00 10.90 -4.57
CA ALA A 46 13.55 12.01 -3.78
C ALA A 46 14.98 12.42 -4.19
N TRP A 47 15.62 11.67 -5.08
CA TRP A 47 16.93 11.96 -5.66
C TRP A 47 16.81 12.29 -7.15
N GLU A 48 17.83 12.93 -7.71
CA GLU A 48 17.89 13.29 -9.13
C GLU A 48 17.77 12.04 -10.02
N GLN A 49 16.89 12.10 -11.02
CA GLN A 49 16.62 10.98 -11.92
C GLN A 49 16.59 11.49 -13.37
N ARG A 50 17.18 10.72 -14.29
CA ARG A 50 17.18 11.05 -15.72
C ARG A 50 15.84 10.81 -16.41
N THR A 51 15.04 9.89 -15.88
CA THR A 51 13.73 9.50 -16.42
C THR A 51 12.79 9.14 -15.26
N ILE A 52 11.48 9.31 -15.48
CA ILE A 52 10.47 8.90 -14.51
C ILE A 52 10.47 7.38 -14.29
N SER A 53 10.17 6.98 -13.07
CA SER A 53 10.10 5.57 -12.68
C SER A 53 8.85 4.90 -13.25
N ARG A 54 9.00 3.67 -13.75
CA ARG A 54 7.85 2.81 -14.01
C ARG A 54 7.28 2.34 -12.67
N ILE A 55 6.00 2.60 -12.44
CA ILE A 55 5.35 2.20 -11.19
C ILE A 55 5.22 0.68 -11.11
N SER A 56 5.79 0.15 -10.03
CA SER A 56 5.61 -1.21 -9.59
C SER A 56 5.69 -1.29 -8.06
N PHE A 57 5.11 -2.35 -7.51
CA PHE A 57 5.08 -2.62 -6.09
C PHE A 57 5.64 -4.01 -5.86
N SER A 58 6.68 -4.11 -5.02
CA SER A 58 7.34 -5.37 -4.68
C SER A 58 7.07 -5.77 -3.23
N GLY A 59 7.52 -6.97 -2.86
CA GLY A 59 7.38 -7.48 -1.50
C GLY A 59 5.93 -7.68 -1.10
N LEU A 60 5.08 -8.14 -2.03
CA LEU A 60 3.68 -8.44 -1.74
C LEU A 60 3.53 -9.64 -0.80
N LYS A 61 4.51 -10.55 -0.86
CA LYS A 61 4.64 -11.67 0.07
C LYS A 61 5.80 -11.40 1.03
N ARG A 62 5.61 -11.70 2.30
CA ARG A 62 6.65 -11.63 3.33
C ARG A 62 6.57 -12.85 4.24
N ARG A 63 7.71 -13.21 4.85
CA ARG A 63 7.71 -14.16 5.95
C ARG A 63 7.26 -13.45 7.21
N ILE A 64 6.47 -14.13 8.04
CA ILE A 64 6.07 -13.63 9.35
C ILE A 64 7.05 -14.17 10.39
N ARG A 65 7.40 -13.36 11.40
CA ARG A 65 8.15 -13.83 12.55
C ARG A 65 7.18 -14.40 13.57
N ASP A 66 7.30 -15.70 13.82
CA ASP A 66 6.62 -16.38 14.90
C ASP A 66 7.51 -16.35 16.15
N THR A 67 6.93 -16.02 17.31
CA THR A 67 7.69 -15.86 18.56
C THR A 67 8.23 -17.18 19.11
N ALA A 68 7.66 -18.32 18.72
CA ALA A 68 8.07 -19.64 19.20
C ALA A 68 9.09 -20.32 18.27
N SER A 69 8.99 -20.11 16.96
CA SER A 69 9.73 -20.86 15.93
C SER A 69 10.65 -20.00 15.05
N GLY A 70 10.62 -18.67 15.22
CA GLY A 70 11.39 -17.74 14.40
C GLY A 70 10.68 -17.39 13.10
N LEU A 71 11.44 -17.11 12.03
CA LEU A 71 10.85 -16.65 10.77
C LEU A 71 10.18 -17.81 10.01
N SER A 72 8.95 -17.60 9.52
CA SER A 72 8.22 -18.60 8.73
C SER A 72 9.01 -19.09 7.53
N ARG A 73 8.88 -20.38 7.17
CA ARG A 73 9.60 -20.95 6.02
C ARG A 73 9.12 -20.35 4.69
N GLU A 74 7.81 -20.17 4.57
CA GLU A 74 7.14 -19.68 3.37
C GLU A 74 6.81 -18.18 3.46
N GLN A 75 6.82 -17.52 2.29
CA GLN A 75 6.34 -16.15 2.16
C GLN A 75 4.85 -16.17 1.81
N THR A 76 4.06 -15.43 2.57
CA THR A 76 2.61 -15.34 2.40
C THR A 76 2.16 -13.90 2.23
N TYR A 77 0.91 -13.72 1.79
CA TYR A 77 0.22 -12.43 1.92
C TYR A 77 -0.31 -12.33 3.34
N ASN A 78 0.02 -11.25 4.06
CA ASN A 78 -0.10 -11.21 5.53
C ASN A 78 -1.16 -10.23 6.04
N ALA A 79 -1.79 -9.49 5.13
CA ALA A 79 -2.90 -8.60 5.43
C ALA A 79 -4.17 -9.04 4.69
N ASP A 80 -5.34 -8.67 5.20
CA ASP A 80 -6.65 -8.91 4.56
C ASP A 80 -6.81 -8.07 3.30
N ILE A 81 -6.35 -6.82 3.37
CA ILE A 81 -6.41 -5.83 2.29
C ILE A 81 -5.03 -5.29 1.99
N TYR A 82 -4.79 -5.00 0.71
CA TYR A 82 -3.60 -4.32 0.23
C TYR A 82 -4.00 -2.98 -0.39
N VAL A 83 -3.44 -1.89 0.13
CA VAL A 83 -3.62 -0.55 -0.40
C VAL A 83 -2.35 -0.12 -1.11
N PHE A 84 -2.46 0.18 -2.40
CA PHE A 84 -1.37 0.63 -3.25
C PHE A 84 -1.48 2.14 -3.46
N ALA A 85 -0.63 2.89 -2.78
CA ALA A 85 -0.55 4.34 -2.86
C ALA A 85 0.47 4.77 -3.93
N VAL A 86 -0.01 5.48 -4.93
CA VAL A 86 0.78 6.11 -5.99
C VAL A 86 0.89 7.59 -5.70
N HIS A 87 2.11 8.10 -5.57
CA HIS A 87 2.36 9.54 -5.64
C HIS A 87 2.52 9.96 -7.10
N THR A 88 1.75 10.96 -7.53
CA THR A 88 1.50 11.25 -8.95
C THR A 88 2.33 12.38 -9.54
N ALA A 89 3.13 13.10 -8.74
CA ALA A 89 3.99 14.15 -9.28
C ALA A 89 4.98 13.56 -10.31
N GLN A 90 5.16 14.26 -11.43
CA GLN A 90 6.02 13.81 -12.53
C GLN A 90 7.32 14.61 -12.64
N THR A 91 7.43 15.73 -11.91
CA THR A 91 8.65 16.52 -11.77
C THR A 91 9.03 16.69 -10.30
N HIS A 92 10.29 17.04 -10.04
CA HIS A 92 10.75 17.32 -8.68
C HIS A 92 10.20 18.64 -8.15
N GLU A 93 9.98 19.61 -9.03
CA GLU A 93 9.42 20.92 -8.71
C GLU A 93 7.97 20.82 -8.21
N GLU A 94 7.19 19.89 -8.77
CA GLU A 94 5.81 19.63 -8.37
C GLU A 94 5.72 18.72 -7.15
N TYR A 95 6.78 18.00 -6.78
CA TYR A 95 6.71 16.96 -5.76
C TYR A 95 6.43 17.55 -4.37
N ASP A 96 5.23 17.28 -3.85
CA ASP A 96 4.86 17.53 -2.46
C ASP A 96 4.24 16.27 -1.86
N ALA A 97 4.99 15.61 -0.97
CA ALA A 97 4.50 14.40 -0.33
C ALA A 97 3.30 14.65 0.61
N LEU A 98 3.13 15.88 1.11
CA LEU A 98 2.04 16.26 2.01
C LEU A 98 0.79 16.73 1.25
N ALA A 99 0.90 17.04 -0.04
CA ALA A 99 -0.23 17.35 -0.90
C ALA A 99 -1.07 16.09 -1.14
N VAL A 100 -2.16 15.93 -0.38
CA VAL A 100 -3.07 14.77 -0.44
C VAL A 100 -3.63 14.54 -1.86
N SER A 101 -3.82 15.61 -2.63
CA SER A 101 -4.27 15.56 -4.04
C SER A 101 -3.28 14.89 -4.99
N GLN A 102 -2.01 14.75 -4.60
CA GLN A 102 -0.97 14.04 -5.37
C GLN A 102 -0.95 12.54 -5.08
N TRP A 103 -1.90 12.02 -4.29
CA TRP A 103 -1.98 10.61 -3.96
C TRP A 103 -3.20 9.95 -4.58
N LYS A 104 -2.95 8.85 -5.28
CA LYS A 104 -3.98 7.93 -5.78
C LYS A 104 -3.86 6.59 -5.10
N PHE A 105 -4.98 5.96 -4.78
CA PHE A 105 -5.01 4.70 -4.06
C PHE A 105 -5.75 3.64 -4.87
N TYR A 106 -5.18 2.44 -4.92
CA TYR A 106 -5.86 1.24 -5.42
C TYR A 106 -5.99 0.25 -4.27
N VAL A 107 -7.10 -0.46 -4.22
CA VAL A 107 -7.41 -1.39 -3.12
C VAL A 107 -7.64 -2.78 -3.71
N LEU A 108 -6.99 -3.80 -3.15
CA LEU A 108 -7.24 -5.19 -3.48
C LEU A 108 -7.39 -6.04 -2.22
N PRO A 109 -8.33 -7.02 -2.21
CA PRO A 109 -8.37 -7.99 -1.14
C PRO A 109 -7.30 -9.06 -1.37
N ARG A 110 -6.79 -9.63 -0.29
CA ARG A 110 -5.79 -10.71 -0.28
C ARG A 110 -6.12 -11.85 -1.25
N ARG A 111 -7.40 -12.25 -1.34
CA ARG A 111 -7.88 -13.33 -2.21
C ARG A 111 -7.51 -13.13 -3.69
N ILE A 112 -7.51 -11.90 -4.18
CA ILE A 112 -7.13 -11.60 -5.57
C ILE A 112 -5.62 -11.75 -5.74
N LEU A 113 -4.83 -11.23 -4.82
CA LEU A 113 -3.37 -11.38 -4.86
C LEU A 113 -2.95 -12.85 -4.74
N GLN A 114 -3.61 -13.63 -3.88
CA GLN A 114 -3.39 -15.07 -3.77
C GLN A 114 -3.66 -15.80 -5.07
N LYS A 115 -4.76 -15.45 -5.77
CA LYS A 115 -5.09 -16.03 -7.09
C LYS A 115 -4.04 -15.70 -8.14
N LEU A 116 -3.46 -14.49 -8.11
CA LEU A 116 -2.38 -14.09 -9.03
C LEU A 116 -1.04 -14.73 -8.68
N GLY A 117 -0.74 -14.88 -7.39
CA GLY A 117 0.47 -15.51 -6.89
C GLY A 117 1.75 -14.67 -7.07
N TYR A 118 1.67 -13.41 -7.50
CA TYR A 118 2.83 -12.58 -7.77
C TYR A 118 3.52 -12.05 -6.50
N SER A 119 4.85 -11.96 -6.52
CA SER A 119 5.65 -11.30 -5.48
C SER A 119 5.79 -9.78 -5.70
N SER A 120 5.46 -9.31 -6.91
CA SER A 120 5.36 -7.90 -7.29
C SER A 120 4.24 -7.67 -8.31
N ILE A 121 3.73 -6.45 -8.42
CA ILE A 121 2.69 -6.08 -9.38
C ILE A 121 2.99 -4.72 -10.02
N SER A 122 2.80 -4.62 -11.33
CA SER A 122 2.96 -3.37 -12.07
C SER A 122 1.67 -2.55 -12.06
N LEU A 123 1.74 -1.22 -12.23
CA LEU A 123 0.54 -0.38 -12.25
C LEU A 123 -0.53 -0.83 -13.28
N PRO A 124 -0.19 -1.12 -14.55
CA PRO A 124 -1.21 -1.58 -15.51
C PRO A 124 -1.88 -2.91 -15.12
N THR A 125 -1.14 -3.81 -14.45
CA THR A 125 -1.70 -5.06 -13.93
C THR A 125 -2.61 -4.79 -12.74
N LEU A 126 -2.19 -3.89 -11.84
CA LEU A 126 -2.97 -3.48 -10.67
C LEU A 126 -4.30 -2.85 -11.11
N GLU A 127 -4.27 -1.91 -12.05
CA GLU A 127 -5.47 -1.24 -12.60
C GLU A 127 -6.46 -2.23 -13.19
N ARG A 128 -5.99 -3.27 -13.88
CA ARG A 128 -6.85 -4.32 -14.44
C ARG A 128 -7.65 -5.09 -13.37
N HIS A 129 -7.10 -5.21 -12.16
CA HIS A 129 -7.70 -5.99 -11.08
C HIS A 129 -8.42 -5.13 -10.04
N ALA A 130 -7.93 -3.93 -9.76
CA ALA A 130 -8.47 -3.01 -8.77
C ALA A 130 -9.49 -2.03 -9.36
N GLY A 131 -9.49 -1.83 -10.69
CA GLY A 131 -10.27 -0.79 -11.34
C GLY A 131 -9.61 0.58 -11.21
N GLU A 132 -10.45 1.62 -11.18
CA GLU A 132 -9.98 3.00 -11.08
C GLU A 132 -9.42 3.32 -9.70
N ALA A 133 -8.42 4.21 -9.66
CA ALA A 133 -7.88 4.68 -8.41
C ALA A 133 -8.86 5.61 -7.70
N VAL A 134 -8.89 5.55 -6.37
CA VAL A 134 -9.64 6.48 -5.53
C VAL A 134 -8.75 7.57 -4.96
N GLN A 135 -9.34 8.72 -4.69
CA GLN A 135 -8.75 9.78 -3.89
C GLN A 135 -8.83 9.44 -2.40
N HIS A 136 -8.06 10.14 -1.56
CA HIS A 136 -8.08 9.94 -0.11
C HIS A 136 -9.49 9.98 0.50
N SER A 137 -10.34 10.91 0.02
CA SER A 137 -11.72 11.06 0.49
C SER A 137 -12.61 9.83 0.22
N GLY A 138 -12.32 9.05 -0.82
CA GLY A 138 -13.06 7.83 -1.16
C GLY A 138 -12.43 6.54 -0.60
N LEU A 139 -11.23 6.64 -0.02
CA LEU A 139 -10.42 5.48 0.36
C LEU A 139 -11.10 4.62 1.43
N ALA A 140 -11.75 5.24 2.41
CA ALA A 140 -12.44 4.52 3.48
C ALA A 140 -13.55 3.61 2.94
N GLU A 141 -14.33 4.11 1.97
CA GLU A 141 -15.41 3.35 1.33
C GLU A 141 -14.86 2.23 0.44
N ALA A 142 -13.80 2.51 -0.32
CA ALA A 142 -13.14 1.50 -1.13
C ALA A 142 -12.59 0.33 -0.28
N ILE A 143 -12.04 0.62 0.89
CA ILE A 143 -11.56 -0.41 1.83
C ILE A 143 -12.74 -1.21 2.37
N ARG A 144 -13.79 -0.55 2.88
CA ARG A 144 -14.99 -1.22 3.42
C ARG A 144 -15.67 -2.16 2.43
N THR A 145 -15.78 -1.75 1.17
CA THR A 145 -16.43 -2.55 0.11
C THR A 145 -15.55 -3.68 -0.43
N THR A 146 -14.27 -3.73 -0.03
CA THR A 146 -13.32 -4.75 -0.48
C THR A 146 -13.22 -5.94 0.47
N VAL A 147 -13.51 -5.75 1.77
CA VAL A 147 -13.47 -6.79 2.83
C VAL A 147 -14.25 -8.03 2.36
#